data_AF-A0A9P8AQL4-F1
#
_entry.id   AF-A0A9P8AQL4-F1
#
_cell.length_a   1.000
_cell.length_b   1.000
_cell.length_c   1.000
_cell.angle_alpha   90.00
_cell.angle_beta   90.00
_cell.angle_gamma   90.00
#
_symmetry.space_group_name_H-M   'P 1'
#
loop_
_entity.id
_entity.type
_entity.pdbx_description
1 polymer ?
#
loop_
_entity_poly.entity_id
_entity_poly.type
_entity_poly.pdbx_seq_one_letter_code
_entity_poly.pdbx_strand_id
1 'polypeptide(L)' 'SLGLYKNVLFNFKCLKVLLQVHVVENTAYDILLERLFSILCETKIDNYANKKQILTIYNPNTGMKTIISAYEQ' A
#
# COMPACT_ATOMS: atom_id res chain seq x y z
N SER A 1 11.61 12.21 11.38
CA SER A 1 10.58 11.16 11.55
C SER A 1 9.67 11.60 12.68
N LEU A 2 8.36 11.53 12.48
CA LEU A 2 7.32 11.85 13.46
C LEU A 2 6.99 10.66 14.37
N GLY A 3 7.55 9.47 14.10
CA GLY A 3 7.47 8.33 14.99
C GLY A 3 6.97 7.05 14.32
N LEU A 4 6.84 6.01 15.15
CA LEU A 4 6.38 4.68 14.77
C LEU A 4 5.01 4.41 15.37
N TYR A 5 4.01 4.15 14.53
CA TYR A 5 2.67 3.82 14.95
C TYR A 5 2.40 2.34 14.70
N LYS A 6 1.84 1.65 15.69
CA LYS A 6 1.58 0.21 15.64
C LYS A 6 0.08 -0.04 15.52
N ASN A 7 -0.28 -1.13 14.84
CA ASN A 7 -1.67 -1.59 14.70
C ASN A 7 -2.62 -0.53 14.11
N VAL A 8 -2.14 0.23 13.13
CA VAL A 8 -2.97 1.20 12.41
C VAL A 8 -3.79 0.47 11.37
N LEU A 9 -5.11 0.66 11.38
CA LEU A 9 -6.02 0.01 10.42
C LEU A 9 -5.98 0.75 9.08
N PHE A 10 -5.53 0.04 8.05
CA PHE A 10 -5.63 0.48 6.66
C PHE A 10 -6.75 -0.26 5.94
N ASN A 11 -7.54 0.48 5.16
CA ASN A 11 -8.64 -0.05 4.38
C ASN A 11 -8.39 0.14 2.88
N PHE A 12 -7.96 -0.92 2.22
CA PHE A 12 -7.72 -0.99 0.78
C PHE A 12 -8.94 -1.57 0.05
N LYS A 13 -10.15 -1.06 0.31
CA LYS A 13 -11.44 -1.51 -0.25
C LYS A 13 -11.79 -2.98 0.05
N CYS A 14 -11.12 -3.93 -0.62
CA CYS A 14 -11.35 -5.38 -0.46
C CYS A 14 -10.49 -6.01 0.65
N LEU A 15 -9.65 -5.23 1.31
CA LEU A 15 -8.69 -5.70 2.29
C LEU A 15 -8.57 -4.70 3.45
N LYS A 16 -8.67 -5.21 4.67
CA LYS A 16 -8.38 -4.46 5.90
C LYS A 16 -7.17 -5.08 6.58
N VAL A 17 -6.12 -4.28 6.81
CA VAL A 17 -4.88 -4.75 7.43
C VAL A 17 -4.45 -3.82 8.55
N LEU A 18 -3.94 -4.39 9.63
CA LEU A 18 -3.27 -3.65 10.69
C LEU A 18 -1.79 -3.56 10.34
N LEU A 19 -1.28 -2.34 10.16
CA LEU A 19 0.12 -2.10 9.81
C LEU A 19 0.84 -1.35 10.92
N GLN A 20 2.13 -1.65 11.05
CA GLN A 20 3.06 -0.76 11.70
C GLN A 20 3.60 0.21 10.65
N VAL A 21 3.48 1.52 10.91
CA VAL A 21 3.86 2.57 9.98
C VAL A 21 4.85 3.54 10.61
N HIS A 22 5.84 3.95 9.82
CA HIS A 22 6.79 4.97 10.20
C HIS A 22 6.40 6.28 9.51
N VAL A 23 6.09 7.30 10.30
CA VAL A 23 5.63 8.60 9.77
C VAL A 23 6.85 9.50 9.60
N VAL A 24 7.04 10.05 8.40
CA VAL A 24 8.19 10.88 8.04
C VAL A 24 7.69 12.14 7.36
N GLU A 25 8.24 13.30 7.73
CA GLU A 25 7.94 14.58 7.08
C GLU A 25 8.84 14.81 5.88
N ASN A 26 8.42 15.70 4.98
CA ASN A 26 9.19 16.15 3.81
C ASN A 26 9.58 15.01 2.85
N THR A 27 8.67 14.06 2.65
CA THR A 27 8.79 12.97 1.65
C THR A 27 8.17 13.37 0.32
N ALA A 28 8.64 12.77 -0.77
CA ALA A 28 8.08 12.97 -2.12
C ALA A 28 6.80 12.13 -2.39
N TYR A 29 6.23 11.52 -1.35
CA TYR A 29 5.11 10.59 -1.42
C TYR A 29 4.32 10.64 -0.10
N ASP A 30 3.02 10.34 -0.18
CA ASP A 30 2.15 10.28 0.99
C ASP A 30 2.24 8.94 1.72
N ILE A 31 2.35 7.83 0.97
CA ILE A 31 2.40 6.48 1.52
C ILE A 31 3.41 5.67 0.70
N LEU A 32 4.27 4.94 1.40
CA LEU A 32 5.14 3.92 0.83
C LEU A 32 4.76 2.56 1.42
N LEU A 33 4.34 1.63 0.56
CA LEU A 33 4.05 0.24 0.94
C LEU A 33 5.25 -0.63 0.59
N GLU A 34 5.83 -1.27 1.60
CA GLU A 34 7.02 -2.10 1.45
C GLU A 34 6.72 -3.60 1.34
N ARG A 35 7.77 -4.40 1.15
CA ARG A 35 7.69 -5.86 0.94
C ARG A 35 6.91 -6.61 2.01
N LEU A 36 6.94 -6.16 3.27
CA LEU A 36 6.16 -6.77 4.36
C LEU A 36 4.64 -6.69 4.09
N PHE A 37 4.16 -5.59 3.52
CA PHE A 37 2.77 -5.49 3.05
C PHE A 37 2.52 -6.47 1.89
N SER A 38 3.46 -6.55 0.94
CA SER A 38 3.34 -7.43 -0.22
C SER A 38 3.33 -8.93 0.09
N ILE A 39 3.87 -9.36 1.24
CA ILE A 39 3.81 -10.75 1.69
C ILE A 39 2.46 -11.06 2.34
N LEU A 40 1.92 -10.14 3.13
CA LEU A 40 0.63 -10.31 3.80
C LEU A 40 -0.54 -10.34 2.82
N CYS A 41 -0.39 -9.60 1.72
CA CYS A 41 -1.42 -9.46 0.71
C CYS A 41 -0.69 -9.61 -0.61
N GLU A 42 -0.90 -10.73 -1.29
CA GLU A 42 -0.30 -10.98 -2.60
C GLU A 42 -0.51 -9.75 -3.48
N THR A 43 0.58 -9.15 -3.95
CA THR A 43 0.53 -7.86 -4.64
C THR A 43 1.33 -7.90 -5.93
N LYS A 44 0.86 -7.12 -6.90
CA LYS A 44 1.57 -6.87 -8.16
C LYS A 44 1.68 -5.36 -8.37
N ILE A 45 2.90 -4.90 -8.64
CA ILE A 45 3.17 -3.50 -8.96
C ILE A 45 3.52 -3.42 -10.44
N ASP A 46 2.74 -2.65 -11.19
CA ASP A 46 3.01 -2.32 -12.59
C ASP A 46 3.47 -0.85 -12.66
N ASN A 47 4.73 -0.64 -13.06
CA ASN A 47 5.33 0.67 -13.26
C ASN A 47 5.33 1.03 -14.74
N TYR A 48 4.94 2.26 -15.06
CA TYR A 48 4.87 2.76 -16.43
C TYR A 48 5.84 3.94 -16.61
N ALA A 49 6.37 4.10 -17.83
CA ALA A 49 7.33 5.15 -18.15
C ALA A 49 6.79 6.58 -17.93
N ASN A 50 5.45 6.75 -17.97
CA ASN A 50 4.77 8.01 -17.68
C ASN A 50 4.59 8.30 -16.17
N LYS A 51 5.38 7.64 -15.31
CA LYS A 51 5.33 7.74 -13.84
C LYS A 51 4.01 7.24 -13.22
N LYS A 52 3.10 6.67 -14.00
CA LYS A 52 1.95 5.94 -13.47
C LYS A 52 2.45 4.68 -12.80
N GLN A 53 1.91 4.39 -11.62
CA GLN A 53 2.10 3.14 -10.94
C GLN A 53 0.75 2.57 -10.55
N ILE A 54 0.54 1.29 -10.86
CA ILE A 54 -0.66 0.56 -10.49
C ILE A 54 -0.27 -0.51 -9.49
N LEU A 55 -0.89 -0.47 -8.31
CA LEU A 55 -0.80 -1.52 -7.31
C LEU A 55 -2.07 -2.38 -7.39
N THR A 56 -1.91 -3.64 -7.75
CA THR A 56 -2.96 -4.66 -7.63
C THR A 56 -2.74 -5.44 -6.34
N ILE A 57 -3.78 -5.52 -5.50
CA ILE A 57 -3.76 -6.28 -4.25
C ILE A 57 -4.78 -7.40 -4.38
N TYR A 58 -4.33 -8.62 -4.08
CA TYR A 58 -5.15 -9.81 -3.96
C TYR A 58 -5.33 -10.11 -2.48
N ASN A 59 -6.58 -10.22 -2.04
CA ASN A 59 -6.89 -10.62 -0.67
C ASN A 59 -6.87 -12.16 -0.60
N PRO A 60 -5.87 -12.78 0.05
CA PRO A 60 -5.75 -14.24 0.11
C PRO A 60 -6.90 -14.88 0.88
N ASN A 61 -7.58 -14.14 1.77
CA ASN A 61 -8.67 -14.67 2.59
C ASN A 61 -10.01 -14.71 1.85
N THR A 62 -10.19 -13.89 0.81
CA THR A 62 -11.49 -13.76 0.10
C THR A 62 -11.40 -14.02 -1.39
N GLY A 63 -10.19 -14.07 -1.96
CA GLY A 63 -9.97 -14.13 -3.41
C GLY A 63 -10.32 -12.84 -4.15
N MET A 64 -10.78 -11.80 -3.45
CA MET A 64 -11.08 -10.51 -4.07
C MET A 64 -9.81 -9.78 -4.47
N LYS A 65 -9.89 -9.01 -5.55
CA LYS A 65 -8.82 -8.11 -5.98
C LYS A 65 -9.26 -6.65 -5.93
N THR A 66 -8.33 -5.76 -5.60
CA THR A 66 -8.49 -4.32 -5.75
C THR A 66 -7.32 -3.75 -6.53
N ILE A 67 -7.56 -2.60 -7.17
CA ILE A 67 -6.56 -1.86 -7.93
C ILE A 67 -6.50 -0.46 -7.33
N ILE A 68 -5.29 0.00 -7.06
CA ILE A 68 -5.00 1.32 -6.52
C ILE A 68 -4.05 2.03 -7.48
N SER A 69 -4.38 3.25 -7.87
CA SER A 69 -3.42 4.15 -8.52
C SER A 69 -2.55 4.76 -7.44
N ALA A 70 -1.24 4.55 -7.49
CA ALA A 70 -0.31 5.09 -6.50
C ALA A 70 0.06 6.57 -6.80
N TYR A 71 -0.43 7.12 -7.91
CA TYR A 71 -0.26 8.52 -8.29
C TYR A 71 -1.51 9.00 -9.04
N GLU A 72 -2.18 10.01 -8.50
CA GLU A 72 -3.18 10.82 -9.20
C GLU A 72 -2.64 12.25 -9.18
N GLN A 73 -2.54 12.88 -10.37
CA GLN A 73 -2.24 14.32 -10.47
C GLN A 73 -3.49 15.12 -10.17
#